data_AF-A0A2V7W084-F1
#
_entry.id   AF-A0A2V7W084-F1
#
_cell.length_a   1.000
_cell.length_b   1.000
_cell.length_c   1.000
_cell.angle_alpha   90.00
_cell.angle_beta   90.00
_cell.angle_gamma   90.00
#
_symmetry.space_group_name_H-M   'P 1'
#
loop_
_entity.id
_entity.type
_entity.pdbx_description
1 polymer ?
#
loop_
_entity_poly.entity_id
_entity_poly.type
_entity_poly.pdbx_seq_one_letter_code
_entity_poly.pdbx_strand_id
1 'polypeptide(L)'
;MSFWSDWQSTKPPARRPRIMRNKLITAVAVLTLGASLAVAAVHEGGWGNHEGKGRGEYSEKLAQKLNLTDAQKQQLADLEKNFREQNASFLQSFRQNRQDYRAAMTAGDTAKADSLKATLESQRAQMKQLRDAQDVKISSILTPEQRAQWQQLKAERAARHQSKQ
;
A
#
# COMPACT_ATOMS: atom_id res chain seq x y z
N MET A 1 -25.59 77.25 35.14
CA MET A 1 -24.54 77.33 34.10
C MET A 1 -23.90 75.96 33.98
N SER A 2 -23.91 75.45 32.76
CA SER A 2 -23.53 74.12 32.31
C SER A 2 -22.13 73.69 32.75
N PHE A 3 -21.94 72.40 33.07
CA PHE A 3 -20.81 71.63 32.56
C PHE A 3 -21.14 70.12 32.57
N TRP A 4 -21.05 69.54 31.38
CA TRP A 4 -21.10 68.11 31.04
C TRP A 4 -19.88 67.36 31.58
N SER A 5 -19.97 66.02 31.64
CA SER A 5 -19.01 65.02 31.11
C SER A 5 -19.35 63.64 31.70
N ASP A 6 -20.20 62.86 31.04
CA ASP A 6 -19.84 61.86 30.01
C ASP A 6 -18.72 60.91 30.48
N TRP A 7 -19.11 59.85 31.20
CA TRP A 7 -18.24 58.73 31.53
C TRP A 7 -18.31 57.71 30.39
N GLN A 8 -17.39 57.83 29.43
CA GLN A 8 -17.28 56.89 28.33
C GLN A 8 -16.65 55.58 28.83
N SER A 9 -17.41 54.50 28.62
CA SER A 9 -17.03 53.10 28.77
C SER A 9 -15.75 52.78 28.01
N THR A 10 -14.67 52.45 28.71
CA THR A 10 -13.45 51.91 28.10
C THR A 10 -13.61 50.40 27.89
N LYS A 11 -13.86 49.99 26.64
CA LYS A 11 -13.77 48.58 26.23
C LYS A 11 -12.29 48.16 26.18
N PRO A 12 -11.89 46.98 26.72
CA PRO A 12 -10.53 46.50 26.58
C PRO A 12 -10.22 46.10 25.12
N PRO A 13 -8.98 46.26 24.63
CA PRO A 13 -8.67 45.95 23.24
C PRO A 13 -8.67 44.43 22.99
N ALA A 14 -9.30 44.06 21.88
CA ALA A 14 -9.34 42.69 21.36
C ALA A 14 -7.93 42.17 21.03
N ARG A 15 -7.52 41.06 21.65
CA ARG A 15 -6.30 40.34 21.30
C ARG A 15 -6.47 39.67 19.93
N ARG A 16 -5.69 40.10 18.93
CA ARG A 16 -5.61 39.42 17.63
C ARG A 16 -4.92 38.06 17.79
N PRO A 17 -5.46 36.94 17.27
CA PRO A 17 -4.72 35.68 17.27
C PRO A 17 -3.60 35.73 16.23
N ARG A 18 -2.36 35.46 16.67
CA ARG A 18 -1.23 35.18 15.78
C ARG A 18 -1.46 33.82 15.13
N ILE A 19 -1.76 33.82 13.83
CA ILE A 19 -1.76 32.62 12.99
C ILE A 19 -0.31 32.10 12.94
N MET A 20 -0.04 30.99 13.65
CA MET A 20 1.23 30.29 13.56
C MET A 20 1.15 29.27 12.41
N ARG A 21 2.11 29.37 11.48
CA ARG A 21 2.31 28.47 10.34
C ARG A 21 2.67 27.06 10.84
N ASN A 22 1.87 26.07 10.46
CA ASN A 22 2.13 24.66 10.74
C ASN A 22 3.41 24.20 10.03
N LYS A 23 4.46 23.92 10.80
CA LYS A 23 5.56 23.06 10.36
C LYS A 23 5.18 21.64 10.79
N LEU A 24 4.80 20.80 9.83
CA LEU A 24 4.70 19.35 10.03
C LEU A 24 6.10 18.82 10.34
N ILE A 25 6.41 18.68 11.63
CA ILE A 25 7.58 17.95 12.09
C ILE A 25 7.16 16.47 12.12
N THR A 26 7.60 15.71 11.13
CA THR A 26 7.51 14.25 11.10
C THR A 26 8.38 13.70 12.23
N ALA A 27 7.78 13.53 13.41
CA ALA A 27 8.42 12.82 14.51
C ALA A 27 8.27 11.31 14.25
N VAL A 28 9.35 10.67 13.77
CA VAL A 28 9.47 9.21 13.81
C VAL A 28 9.78 8.84 15.27
N ALA A 29 8.73 8.64 16.06
CA ALA A 29 8.87 8.04 17.38
C ALA A 29 9.11 6.54 17.21
N VAL A 30 10.37 6.13 17.22
CA VAL A 30 10.75 4.72 17.37
C VAL A 30 10.50 4.35 18.83
N LEU A 31 9.28 3.95 19.15
CA LEU A 31 8.98 3.26 20.40
C LEU A 31 9.31 1.79 20.21
N THR A 32 10.48 1.37 20.72
CA THR A 32 10.85 -0.04 20.85
C THR A 32 10.01 -0.67 21.95
N LEU A 33 8.80 -1.13 21.61
CA LEU A 33 8.05 -2.05 22.46
C LEU A 33 8.43 -3.48 22.09
N GLY A 34 9.25 -4.09 22.93
CA GLY A 34 9.57 -5.51 22.85
C GLY A 34 8.31 -6.35 23.12
N ALA A 35 7.86 -7.09 22.11
CA ALA A 35 6.88 -8.14 22.26
C ALA A 35 7.60 -9.49 22.12
N SER A 36 7.95 -10.08 23.27
CA SER A 36 8.51 -11.42 23.35
C SER A 36 7.38 -12.44 23.15
N LEU A 37 7.09 -12.80 21.89
CA LEU A 37 6.34 -14.01 21.56
C LEU A 37 7.34 -15.05 21.06
N ALA A 38 7.74 -15.96 21.95
CA ALA A 38 8.53 -17.13 21.58
C ALA A 38 7.63 -18.12 20.83
N VAL A 39 7.67 -18.07 19.50
CA VAL A 39 7.13 -19.12 18.64
C VAL A 39 8.32 -19.83 18.00
N ALA A 40 8.65 -21.00 18.51
CA ALA A 40 9.65 -21.87 17.90
C ALA A 40 9.02 -22.53 16.67
N ALA A 41 9.30 -22.00 15.48
CA ALA A 41 9.03 -22.65 14.21
C ALA A 41 10.38 -22.99 13.56
N VAL A 42 10.76 -24.26 13.59
CA VAL A 42 11.87 -24.80 12.80
C VAL A 42 11.32 -25.15 11.42
N HIS A 43 11.63 -24.36 10.39
CA HIS A 43 11.52 -24.81 9.00
C HIS A 43 12.31 -23.92 8.03
N GLU A 44 13.07 -24.56 7.14
CA GLU A 44 13.78 -23.94 6.01
C GLU A 44 12.78 -23.49 4.93
N GLY A 45 12.29 -22.26 5.05
CA GLY A 45 11.49 -21.57 4.03
C GLY A 45 12.04 -20.16 3.83
N GLY A 46 13.23 -20.07 3.22
CA GLY A 46 14.03 -18.85 3.16
C GLY A 46 13.32 -17.66 2.51
N TRP A 47 13.04 -16.65 3.31
CA TRP A 47 12.75 -15.29 2.87
C TRP A 47 14.06 -14.65 2.46
N GLY A 48 14.35 -14.70 1.16
CA GLY A 48 15.51 -14.03 0.57
C GLY A 48 16.79 -14.86 0.59
N ASN A 49 17.02 -15.57 -0.52
CA ASN A 49 18.30 -15.70 -1.24
C ASN A 49 18.21 -16.84 -2.25
N HIS A 50 17.34 -16.70 -3.25
CA HIS A 50 17.47 -17.50 -4.46
C HIS A 50 17.83 -16.57 -5.62
N GLU A 51 19.01 -16.78 -6.18
CA GLU A 51 19.38 -16.47 -7.56
C GLU A 51 18.41 -17.18 -8.52
N GLY A 52 17.16 -16.71 -8.55
CA GLY A 52 16.08 -17.32 -9.31
C GLY A 52 14.99 -16.28 -9.50
N LYS A 53 14.59 -16.07 -10.74
CA LYS A 53 13.62 -15.04 -11.18
C LYS A 53 12.21 -15.29 -10.62
N GLY A 54 12.02 -15.10 -9.33
CA GLY A 54 10.75 -15.29 -8.65
C GLY A 54 10.61 -14.32 -7.50
N ARG A 55 10.50 -13.01 -7.79
CA ARG A 55 10.06 -12.07 -6.76
C ARG A 55 8.63 -12.44 -6.37
N GLY A 56 8.45 -13.05 -5.20
CA GLY A 56 7.20 -13.03 -4.46
C GLY A 56 6.64 -11.61 -4.43
N GLU A 57 5.31 -11.43 -4.38
CA GLU A 57 4.75 -10.08 -4.23
C GLU A 57 5.19 -9.39 -2.94
N TYR A 58 5.54 -10.17 -1.92
CA TYR A 58 6.19 -9.70 -0.71
C TYR A 58 7.71 -9.80 -0.88
N SER A 59 8.31 -8.72 -1.37
CA SER A 59 9.76 -8.59 -1.42
C SER A 59 10.35 -8.51 -0.01
N GLU A 60 11.60 -8.95 0.18
CA GLU A 60 12.36 -8.78 1.44
C GLU A 60 12.33 -7.32 1.94
N LYS A 61 12.37 -6.35 1.01
CA LYS A 61 12.24 -4.92 1.32
C LYS A 61 10.92 -4.54 1.99
N LEU A 62 9.82 -5.23 1.67
CA LEU A 62 8.52 -4.98 2.28
C LEU A 62 8.47 -5.58 3.69
N ALA A 63 9.01 -6.79 3.87
CA ALA A 63 9.12 -7.43 5.17
C ALA A 63 9.94 -6.56 6.14
N GLN A 64 11.07 -6.02 5.67
CA GLN A 64 11.89 -5.07 6.43
C GLN A 64 11.14 -3.78 6.76
N LYS A 65 10.44 -3.18 5.79
CA LYS A 65 9.67 -1.94 6.02
C LYS A 65 8.57 -2.08 7.06
N LEU A 66 7.95 -3.26 7.13
CA LEU A 66 6.89 -3.56 8.11
C LEU A 66 7.45 -4.22 9.38
N ASN A 67 8.76 -4.43 9.49
CA ASN A 67 9.39 -5.17 10.58
C ASN A 67 8.67 -6.49 10.88
N LEU A 68 8.42 -7.30 9.84
CA LEU A 68 7.68 -8.55 9.99
C LEU A 68 8.48 -9.57 10.80
N THR A 69 7.81 -10.26 11.72
CA THR A 69 8.39 -11.43 12.40
C THR A 69 8.51 -12.60 11.42
N ASP A 70 9.35 -13.58 11.74
CA ASP A 70 9.53 -14.75 10.87
C ASP A 70 8.24 -15.58 10.74
N ALA A 71 7.42 -15.62 11.80
CA ALA A 71 6.09 -16.22 11.75
C ALA A 71 5.15 -15.46 10.79
N GLN A 72 5.11 -14.13 10.86
CA GLN A 72 4.29 -13.30 9.96
C GLN A 72 4.75 -13.42 8.51
N LYS A 73 6.08 -13.45 8.30
CA LYS A 73 6.66 -13.75 7.00
C LYS A 73 6.08 -15.07 6.52
N GLN A 74 6.34 -16.19 7.20
CA GLN A 74 5.87 -17.51 6.78
C GLN A 74 4.37 -17.53 6.39
N GLN A 75 3.50 -16.95 7.23
CA GLN A 75 2.07 -16.84 6.93
C GLN A 75 1.77 -16.09 5.62
N LEU A 76 2.53 -15.05 5.29
CA LEU A 76 2.39 -14.33 4.02
C LEU A 76 2.93 -15.13 2.82
N ALA A 77 3.95 -15.98 2.97
CA ALA A 77 4.40 -16.85 1.86
C ALA A 77 3.32 -17.87 1.55
N ASP A 78 2.79 -18.52 2.58
CA ASP A 78 1.75 -19.52 2.41
C ASP A 78 0.49 -18.89 1.80
N LEU A 79 0.12 -17.68 2.24
CA LEU A 79 -0.98 -16.92 1.67
C LEU A 79 -0.74 -16.55 0.20
N GLU A 80 0.48 -16.17 -0.20
CA GLU A 80 0.85 -15.88 -1.59
C GLU A 80 0.89 -17.15 -2.45
N LYS A 81 1.44 -18.25 -1.92
CA LYS A 81 1.46 -19.55 -2.59
C LYS A 81 0.03 -20.01 -2.89
N ASN A 82 -0.84 -19.99 -1.89
CA ASN A 82 -2.25 -20.35 -2.04
C ASN A 82 -2.96 -19.45 -3.05
N PHE A 83 -2.69 -18.14 -3.04
CA PHE A 83 -3.25 -17.23 -4.03
C PHE A 83 -2.83 -17.59 -5.45
N ARG A 84 -1.54 -17.90 -5.66
CA ARG A 84 -1.02 -18.30 -6.97
C ARG A 84 -1.63 -19.59 -7.46
N GLU A 85 -1.73 -20.59 -6.59
CA GLU A 85 -2.30 -21.90 -6.92
C GLU A 85 -3.79 -21.77 -7.28
N GLN A 86 -4.57 -21.10 -6.43
CA GLN A 86 -6.02 -20.90 -6.66
C GLN A 86 -6.34 -20.10 -7.91
N ASN A 87 -5.44 -19.18 -8.31
CA ASN A 87 -5.66 -18.28 -9.44
C ASN A 87 -4.75 -18.59 -10.63
N ALA A 88 -4.09 -19.76 -10.67
CA ALA A 88 -3.05 -20.08 -11.65
C ALA A 88 -3.51 -19.90 -13.10
N SER A 89 -4.67 -20.46 -13.44
CA SER A 89 -5.26 -20.37 -14.78
C SER A 89 -5.56 -18.91 -15.19
N PHE A 90 -6.17 -18.15 -14.29
CA PHE A 90 -6.44 -16.73 -14.52
C PHE A 90 -5.15 -15.93 -14.71
N LEU A 91 -4.15 -16.13 -13.84
CA LEU A 91 -2.85 -15.47 -13.91
C LEU A 91 -2.11 -15.79 -15.23
N GLN A 92 -2.18 -17.05 -15.67
CA GLN A 92 -1.60 -17.48 -16.94
C GLN A 92 -2.30 -16.81 -18.13
N SER A 93 -3.63 -16.84 -18.18
CA SER A 93 -4.41 -16.18 -19.24
C SER A 93 -4.15 -14.68 -19.29
N PHE A 94 -4.17 -14.01 -18.14
CA PHE A 94 -3.90 -12.57 -18.06
C PHE A 94 -2.49 -12.22 -18.56
N ARG A 95 -1.48 -13.02 -18.20
CA ARG A 95 -0.11 -12.83 -18.68
C ARG A 95 -0.02 -13.01 -20.19
N GLN A 96 -0.63 -14.07 -20.74
CA GLN A 96 -0.62 -14.35 -22.17
C GLN A 96 -1.29 -13.22 -22.96
N ASN A 97 -2.50 -12.81 -22.56
CA ASN A 97 -3.22 -11.72 -23.22
C ASN A 97 -2.43 -10.40 -23.19
N ARG A 98 -1.70 -10.10 -22.10
CA ARG A 98 -0.82 -8.93 -22.05
C ARG A 98 0.38 -9.04 -22.99
N GLN A 99 0.94 -10.23 -23.16
CA GLN A 99 2.03 -10.47 -24.11
C GLN A 99 1.54 -10.31 -25.54
N ASP A 100 0.38 -10.89 -25.87
CA ASP A 100 -0.21 -10.81 -27.20
C ASP A 100 -0.62 -9.39 -27.56
N TYR A 101 -1.21 -8.64 -26.63
CA TYR A 101 -1.53 -7.23 -26.83
C TYR A 101 -0.27 -6.40 -27.11
N ARG A 102 0.82 -6.63 -26.35
CA ARG A 102 2.09 -5.93 -26.59
C ARG A 102 2.69 -6.29 -27.94
N ALA A 103 2.68 -7.57 -28.30
CA ALA A 103 3.17 -8.04 -29.59
C ALA A 103 2.37 -7.41 -30.75
N ALA A 104 1.04 -7.36 -30.63
CA ALA A 104 0.17 -6.71 -31.62
C ALA A 104 0.49 -5.21 -31.77
N MET A 105 0.63 -4.50 -30.66
CA MET A 105 1.02 -3.08 -30.66
C MET A 105 2.41 -2.86 -31.29
N THR A 106 3.38 -3.74 -31.03
CA THR A 106 4.72 -3.67 -31.63
C THR A 106 4.71 -3.99 -33.13
N ALA A 107 3.84 -4.92 -33.56
CA ALA A 107 3.69 -5.30 -34.97
C ALA A 107 2.82 -4.32 -35.77
N GLY A 108 2.19 -3.33 -35.13
CA GLY A 108 1.24 -2.42 -35.78
C GLY A 108 -0.13 -3.06 -36.09
N ASP A 109 -0.43 -4.23 -35.54
CA ASP A 109 -1.71 -4.92 -35.68
C ASP A 109 -2.75 -4.32 -34.71
N THR A 110 -3.28 -3.16 -35.09
CA THR A 110 -4.24 -2.40 -34.28
C THR A 110 -5.55 -3.16 -34.08
N ALA A 111 -6.01 -3.92 -35.09
CA ALA A 111 -7.23 -4.71 -35.01
C ALA A 111 -7.13 -5.79 -33.91
N LYS A 112 -6.02 -6.52 -33.86
CA LYS A 112 -5.79 -7.50 -32.79
C LYS A 112 -5.61 -6.82 -31.43
N ALA A 113 -4.86 -5.72 -31.36
CA ALA A 113 -4.69 -4.98 -30.11
C ALA A 113 -6.04 -4.48 -29.54
N ASP A 114 -6.91 -3.93 -30.38
CA ASP A 114 -8.23 -3.44 -29.99
C ASP A 114 -9.15 -4.59 -29.53
N SER A 115 -9.10 -5.74 -30.21
CA SER A 115 -9.84 -6.94 -29.79
C SER A 115 -9.45 -7.44 -28.38
N LEU A 116 -8.15 -7.38 -28.05
CA LEU A 116 -7.62 -7.81 -26.75
C LEU A 116 -7.83 -6.78 -25.64
N LYS A 117 -8.08 -5.51 -25.99
CA LYS A 117 -8.23 -4.42 -25.03
C LYS A 117 -9.39 -4.66 -24.07
N ALA A 118 -10.57 -5.00 -24.59
CA ALA A 118 -11.76 -5.25 -23.77
C ALA A 118 -11.55 -6.44 -22.81
N THR A 119 -10.95 -7.53 -23.29
CA THR A 119 -10.59 -8.68 -22.45
C THR A 119 -9.63 -8.29 -21.34
N LEU A 120 -8.59 -7.50 -21.66
CA LEU A 120 -7.62 -7.04 -20.67
C LEU A 120 -8.21 -6.07 -19.65
N GLU A 121 -9.16 -5.23 -20.03
CA GLU A 121 -9.89 -4.35 -19.10
C GLU A 121 -10.71 -5.15 -18.10
N SER A 122 -11.47 -6.14 -18.57
CA SER A 122 -12.22 -7.06 -17.70
C SER A 122 -11.27 -7.83 -16.76
N GLN A 123 -10.19 -8.40 -17.29
CA GLN A 123 -9.21 -9.13 -16.47
C GLN A 123 -8.49 -8.21 -15.46
N ARG A 124 -8.26 -6.93 -15.77
CA ARG A 124 -7.73 -5.96 -14.80
C ARG A 124 -8.70 -5.73 -13.65
N ALA A 125 -9.99 -5.61 -13.92
CA ALA A 125 -11.01 -5.47 -12.88
C ALA A 125 -11.06 -6.71 -11.98
N GLN A 126 -11.05 -7.91 -12.57
CA GLN A 126 -11.01 -9.17 -11.84
C GLN A 126 -9.72 -9.29 -11.00
N MET A 127 -8.57 -8.93 -11.56
CA MET A 127 -7.30 -8.91 -10.82
C MET A 127 -7.38 -7.97 -9.62
N LYS A 128 -7.99 -6.78 -9.78
CA LYS A 128 -8.17 -5.84 -8.67
C LYS A 128 -8.99 -6.47 -7.55
N GLN A 129 -10.11 -7.12 -7.87
CA GLN A 129 -10.95 -7.80 -6.88
C GLN A 129 -10.19 -8.89 -6.13
N LEU A 130 -9.41 -9.71 -6.85
CA LEU A 130 -8.57 -10.75 -6.24
C LEU A 130 -7.52 -10.15 -5.29
N ARG A 131 -6.91 -9.01 -5.67
CA ARG A 131 -5.94 -8.30 -4.83
C ARG A 131 -6.59 -7.65 -3.61
N ASP A 132 -7.76 -7.03 -3.76
CA ASP A 132 -8.50 -6.46 -2.64
C ASP A 132 -8.87 -7.56 -1.61
N ALA A 133 -9.31 -8.74 -2.07
CA ALA A 133 -9.60 -9.88 -1.21
C ALA A 133 -8.33 -10.42 -0.51
N GLN A 134 -7.20 -10.48 -1.23
CA GLN A 134 -5.91 -10.85 -0.65
C GLN A 134 -5.46 -9.83 0.42
N ASP A 135 -5.67 -8.54 0.17
CA ASP A 135 -5.30 -7.46 1.09
C ASP A 135 -6.01 -7.54 2.44
N VAL A 136 -7.25 -8.01 2.46
CA VAL A 136 -7.99 -8.28 3.70
C VAL A 136 -7.28 -9.38 4.51
N LYS A 137 -6.86 -10.48 3.85
CA LYS A 137 -6.16 -11.60 4.49
C LYS A 137 -4.76 -11.23 4.99
N ILE A 138 -4.03 -10.40 4.26
CA ILE A 138 -2.76 -9.82 4.74
C ILE A 138 -3.01 -9.02 6.00
N SER A 139 -4.03 -8.15 5.98
CA SER A 139 -4.30 -7.21 7.06
C SER A 139 -4.61 -7.93 8.38
N SER A 140 -5.16 -9.15 8.36
CA SER A 140 -5.37 -9.96 9.56
C SER A 140 -4.09 -10.57 10.16
N ILE A 141 -3.00 -10.67 9.40
CA ILE A 141 -1.69 -11.18 9.87
C ILE A 141 -0.87 -10.07 10.54
N LEU A 142 -1.11 -8.81 10.15
CA LEU A 142 -0.37 -7.64 10.62
C LEU A 142 -0.88 -7.13 11.98
N THR A 143 0.03 -6.59 12.79
CA THR A 143 -0.35 -5.79 13.97
C THR A 143 -1.05 -4.49 13.53
N PRO A 144 -1.76 -3.78 14.44
CA PRO A 144 -2.39 -2.50 14.10
C PRO A 144 -1.41 -1.47 13.50
N GLU A 145 -0.20 -1.37 14.05
CA GLU A 145 0.84 -0.44 13.61
C GLU A 145 1.38 -0.82 12.22
N GLN A 146 1.67 -2.11 12.02
CA GLN A 146 2.10 -2.63 10.73
C GLN A 146 1.01 -2.46 9.66
N ARG A 147 -0.27 -2.62 10.03
CA ARG A 147 -1.40 -2.41 9.13
C ARG A 147 -1.49 -0.94 8.70
N ALA A 148 -1.27 0.01 9.62
CA ALA A 148 -1.22 1.43 9.28
C ALA A 148 -0.08 1.72 8.28
N GLN A 149 1.12 1.20 8.54
CA GLN A 149 2.26 1.31 7.61
C GLN A 149 1.98 0.66 6.25
N TRP A 150 1.32 -0.50 6.24
CA TRP A 150 0.91 -1.19 5.02
C TRP A 150 -0.02 -0.33 4.16
N GLN A 151 -1.02 0.31 4.75
CA GLN A 151 -1.93 1.20 4.02
C GLN A 151 -1.19 2.44 3.49
N GLN A 152 -0.26 3.01 4.25
CA GLN A 152 0.57 4.11 3.77
C GLN A 152 1.41 3.70 2.55
N LEU A 153 2.09 2.57 2.61
CA LEU A 153 2.90 2.06 1.49
C LEU A 153 2.05 1.79 0.24
N LYS A 154 0.81 1.32 0.42
CA LYS A 154 -0.16 1.16 -0.66
C LYS A 154 -0.56 2.51 -1.27
N ALA A 155 -0.88 3.50 -0.44
CA ALA A 155 -1.23 4.85 -0.89
C ALA A 155 -0.07 5.51 -1.67
N GLU A 156 1.16 5.41 -1.18
CA GLU A 156 2.37 5.90 -1.86
C GLU A 156 2.59 5.20 -3.21
N ARG A 157 2.32 3.88 -3.29
CA ARG A 157 2.38 3.15 -4.56
C ARG A 157 1.32 3.64 -5.53
N ALA A 158 0.08 3.83 -5.07
CA ALA A 158 -1.02 4.35 -5.90
C ALA A 158 -0.70 5.75 -6.44
N ALA A 159 -0.22 6.66 -5.59
CA ALA A 159 0.17 8.01 -5.99
C ALA A 159 1.28 8.02 -7.05
N ARG A 160 2.30 7.15 -6.91
CA ARG A 160 3.37 7.00 -7.93
C ARG A 160 2.89 6.41 -9.25
N HIS A 161 1.81 5.63 -9.26
CA HIS A 161 1.22 5.16 -10.50
C HIS A 161 0.42 6.26 -11.19
N GLN A 162 -0.31 7.08 -10.43
CA GLN A 162 -1.04 8.23 -10.97
C GLN A 162 -0.08 9.27 -11.56
N SER A 163 1.06 9.52 -10.92
CA SER A 163 2.05 10.50 -11.43
C SER A 163 2.78 10.08 -12.71
N LYS A 164 2.56 8.85 -13.19
CA LYS A 164 3.20 8.29 -14.39
C LYS A 164 2.22 8.09 -15.56
N GLN A 165 0.93 8.28 -15.31
CA GLN A 165 -0.11 8.29 -16.34
C GLN A 165 -0.26 9.70 -16.88
#